data_AF-A0A7N2LK50-F1
#
_entry.id   AF-A0A7N2LK50-F1
#
_cell.length_a   1.000
_cell.length_b   1.000
_cell.length_c   1.000
_cell.angle_alpha   90.00
_cell.angle_beta   90.00
_cell.angle_gamma   90.00
#
_symmetry.space_group_name_H-M   'P 1'
#
loop_
_entity.id
_entity.type
_entity.pdbx_description
1 polymer ?
#
loop_
_entity_poly.entity_id
_entity_poly.type
_entity_poly.pdbx_seq_one_letter_code
_entity_poly.pdbx_strand_id
1 'polypeptide(L)'
;MADDDWNYLVNLWSNKDWKKMCDKNKYSRSKNFIIHITGSKSFQQRSEEEREKTREDPSRLQLFEITHTRSNGQAANETTQEALYKIINALLMPMKFKRLTTEVAEGSLQMSDDEMFVEVFGPKHHGRVHGYGDGISPTKLWGSFSFTIRDLQMQLNESEERSKENDANLLRQLKECEERSKENDANLLRKLKESEEHRKESDANVQILKTQVNRVESLLSQVLKNMVPFELAQYDCSS
;
A
#
# COMPACT_ATOMS: atom_id res chain seq x y z
N MET A 1 1.76 -68.52 2.17
CA MET A 1 0.42 -68.06 1.76
C MET A 1 -0.47 -69.27 1.83
N ALA A 2 -1.55 -69.19 2.60
CA ALA A 2 -2.52 -70.29 2.67
C ALA A 2 -3.28 -70.36 1.33
N ASP A 3 -3.82 -71.52 0.95
CA ASP A 3 -4.60 -71.68 -0.29
C ASP A 3 -5.76 -70.68 -0.39
N ASP A 4 -6.28 -70.22 0.75
CA ASP A 4 -7.30 -69.19 0.85
C ASP A 4 -6.83 -67.79 0.38
N ASP A 5 -5.58 -67.42 0.63
CA ASP A 5 -5.01 -66.14 0.16
C ASP A 5 -4.92 -66.13 -1.37
N TRP A 6 -4.54 -67.28 -1.95
CA TRP A 6 -4.43 -67.44 -3.40
C TRP A 6 -5.80 -67.32 -4.07
N ASN A 7 -6.80 -68.03 -3.55
CA ASN A 7 -8.16 -67.97 -4.06
C ASN A 7 -8.75 -66.55 -3.95
N TYR A 8 -8.47 -65.84 -2.85
CA TYR A 8 -8.86 -64.44 -2.69
C TYR A 8 -8.23 -63.54 -3.77
N LEU A 9 -6.91 -63.62 -3.99
CA LEU A 9 -6.22 -62.79 -4.98
C LEU A 9 -6.69 -63.08 -6.41
N VAL A 10 -6.90 -64.35 -6.75
CA VAL A 10 -7.44 -64.75 -8.06
C VAL A 10 -8.84 -64.18 -8.27
N ASN A 11 -9.71 -64.23 -7.26
CA ASN A 11 -11.05 -63.64 -7.33
C ASN A 11 -10.99 -62.11 -7.44
N LEU A 12 -10.11 -61.46 -6.67
CA LEU A 12 -9.91 -60.01 -6.70
C LEU A 12 -9.45 -59.55 -8.10
N TRP A 13 -8.44 -60.20 -8.67
CA TRP A 13 -7.91 -59.84 -9.99
C TRP A 13 -8.84 -60.24 -11.14
N SER A 14 -9.67 -61.27 -10.94
CA SER A 14 -10.69 -61.67 -11.91
C SER A 14 -11.91 -60.76 -11.90
N ASN A 15 -12.12 -60.00 -10.82
CA ASN A 15 -13.23 -59.05 -10.68
C ASN A 15 -13.15 -57.95 -11.76
N LYS A 16 -14.27 -57.75 -12.48
CA LYS A 16 -14.38 -56.75 -13.55
C LYS A 16 -14.15 -55.33 -13.05
N ASP A 17 -14.63 -54.99 -11.85
CA ASP A 17 -14.49 -53.64 -11.31
C ASP A 17 -13.06 -53.35 -10.86
N TRP A 18 -12.37 -54.37 -10.33
CA TRP A 18 -10.94 -54.29 -10.06
C TRP A 18 -10.15 -54.05 -11.35
N LYS A 19 -10.42 -54.82 -12.41
CA LYS A 19 -9.78 -54.62 -13.73
C LYS A 19 -10.00 -53.21 -14.28
N LYS A 20 -11.24 -52.70 -14.23
CA LYS A 20 -11.55 -51.32 -14.63
C LYS A 20 -10.74 -50.30 -13.83
N MET A 21 -10.60 -50.49 -12.52
CA MET A 21 -9.80 -49.61 -11.67
C MET A 21 -8.31 -49.68 -12.04
N CYS A 22 -7.77 -50.87 -12.28
CA CYS A 22 -6.40 -51.06 -12.75
C CYS A 22 -6.15 -50.37 -14.10
N ASP A 23 -7.07 -50.50 -15.07
CA ASP A 23 -6.95 -49.86 -16.38
C ASP A 23 -6.97 -48.33 -16.26
N LYS A 24 -7.87 -47.78 -15.44
CA LYS A 24 -7.89 -46.35 -15.11
C LYS A 24 -6.56 -45.91 -14.49
N ASN A 25 -6.06 -46.63 -13.49
CA ASN A 25 -4.78 -46.32 -12.86
C ASN A 25 -3.61 -46.41 -13.85
N LYS A 26 -3.62 -47.39 -14.76
CA LYS A 26 -2.61 -47.53 -15.82
C LYS A 26 -2.64 -46.34 -16.78
N TYR A 27 -3.83 -45.90 -17.20
CA TYR A 27 -4.00 -44.71 -18.02
C TYR A 27 -3.58 -43.43 -17.29
N SER A 28 -3.98 -43.25 -16.02
CA SER A 28 -3.55 -42.09 -15.23
C SER A 28 -2.04 -42.04 -15.07
N ARG A 29 -1.38 -43.18 -14.83
CA ARG A 29 0.09 -43.26 -14.77
C ARG A 29 0.75 -42.89 -16.11
N SER A 30 0.19 -43.29 -17.26
CA SER A 30 0.74 -42.94 -18.56
C SER A 30 0.57 -41.46 -18.92
N LYS A 31 -0.31 -40.75 -18.21
CA LYS A 31 -0.50 -39.29 -18.31
C LYS A 31 0.32 -38.49 -17.29
N ASN A 32 1.03 -39.15 -16.37
CA ASN A 32 1.91 -38.46 -15.44
C ASN A 32 3.31 -38.32 -16.05
N PHE A 33 3.62 -37.11 -16.54
CA PHE A 33 4.92 -36.79 -17.14
C PHE A 33 5.90 -36.15 -16.16
N ILE A 34 5.44 -35.81 -14.95
CA ILE A 34 6.26 -35.22 -13.89
C ILE A 34 6.78 -36.35 -13.01
N ILE A 35 8.08 -36.59 -13.08
CA ILE A 35 8.73 -37.75 -12.47
C ILE A 35 9.60 -37.29 -11.30
N HIS A 36 9.25 -37.74 -10.10
CA HIS A 36 10.07 -37.58 -8.91
C HIS A 36 11.17 -38.65 -8.84
N ILE A 37 12.20 -38.39 -8.06
CA ILE A 37 13.39 -39.24 -7.92
C ILE A 37 13.60 -39.79 -6.49
N THR A 38 12.58 -39.69 -5.63
CA THR A 38 12.67 -40.10 -4.21
C THR A 38 12.72 -41.62 -4.02
N GLY A 39 12.46 -42.41 -5.07
CA GLY A 39 12.44 -43.86 -5.01
C GLY A 39 11.34 -44.34 -4.05
N SER A 40 11.72 -45.16 -3.07
CA SER A 40 10.79 -45.68 -2.06
C SER A 40 10.46 -44.68 -0.94
N LYS A 41 11.14 -43.53 -0.87
CA LYS A 41 10.88 -42.51 0.14
C LYS A 41 9.69 -41.64 -0.24
N SER A 42 8.82 -41.39 0.73
CA SER A 42 7.71 -40.44 0.57
C SER A 42 8.22 -38.99 0.57
N PHE A 43 7.39 -38.06 0.09
CA PHE A 43 7.73 -36.63 0.11
C PHE A 43 7.81 -36.11 1.54
N GLN A 44 6.95 -36.62 2.44
CA GLN A 44 6.98 -36.31 3.86
C GLN A 44 8.31 -36.75 4.49
N GLN A 45 8.81 -37.94 4.16
CA GLN A 45 10.11 -38.39 4.65
C GLN A 45 11.24 -37.51 4.12
N ARG A 46 11.19 -37.09 2.85
CA ARG A 46 12.20 -36.16 2.29
C ARG A 46 12.13 -34.78 2.94
N SER A 47 10.92 -34.32 3.28
CA SER A 47 10.70 -33.07 4.00
C SER A 47 11.29 -33.12 5.41
N GLU A 48 11.08 -34.24 6.12
CA GLU A 48 11.65 -34.49 7.46
C GLU A 48 13.17 -34.50 7.42
N GLU A 49 13.75 -35.27 6.48
CA GLU A 49 15.20 -35.36 6.29
C GLU A 49 15.83 -33.99 6.00
N GLU A 50 15.11 -33.10 5.33
CA GLU A 50 15.60 -31.75 5.09
C GLU A 50 15.46 -30.87 6.32
N ARG A 51 14.34 -30.94 7.03
CA ARG A 51 14.15 -30.23 8.30
C ARG A 51 15.19 -30.62 9.33
N GLU A 52 15.59 -31.89 9.40
CA GLU A 52 16.66 -32.33 10.31
C GLU A 52 18.01 -31.64 10.01
N LYS A 53 18.27 -31.30 8.74
CA LYS A 53 19.51 -30.60 8.33
C LYS A 53 19.43 -29.09 8.51
N THR A 54 18.34 -28.47 8.05
CA THR A 54 18.18 -27.01 8.03
C THR A 54 17.59 -26.45 9.32
N ARG A 55 16.96 -27.31 10.14
CA ARG A 55 16.12 -26.98 11.31
C ARG A 55 14.85 -26.20 10.96
N GLU A 56 14.50 -26.10 9.68
CA GLU A 56 13.33 -25.40 9.18
C GLU A 56 12.57 -26.29 8.20
N ASP A 57 11.23 -26.21 8.19
CA ASP A 57 10.44 -26.96 7.21
C ASP A 57 10.72 -26.42 5.80
N PRO A 58 11.02 -27.29 4.83
CA PRO A 58 11.27 -26.85 3.46
C PRO A 58 10.01 -26.21 2.87
N SER A 59 10.20 -25.11 2.13
CA SER A 59 9.11 -24.52 1.35
C SER A 59 8.60 -25.51 0.30
N ARG A 60 7.41 -25.26 -0.25
CA ARG A 60 6.84 -26.15 -1.26
C ARG A 60 7.70 -26.26 -2.50
N LEU A 61 8.30 -25.14 -2.90
CA LEU A 61 9.26 -25.07 -3.99
C LEU A 61 10.50 -25.92 -3.68
N GLN A 62 11.09 -25.72 -2.50
CA GLN A 62 12.26 -26.47 -2.06
C GLN A 62 11.98 -27.97 -2.01
N LEU A 63 10.81 -28.36 -1.47
CA LEU A 63 10.40 -29.77 -1.46
C LEU A 63 10.27 -30.32 -2.88
N PHE A 64 9.71 -29.55 -3.81
CA PHE A 64 9.62 -29.97 -5.21
C PHE A 64 11.01 -30.15 -5.84
N GLU A 65 11.94 -29.23 -5.60
CA GLU A 65 13.33 -29.33 -6.05
C GLU A 65 14.04 -30.55 -5.45
N ILE A 66 13.96 -30.76 -4.13
CA ILE A 66 14.57 -31.90 -3.42
C ILE A 66 14.05 -33.25 -3.93
N THR A 67 12.80 -33.28 -4.41
CA THR A 67 12.14 -34.51 -4.85
C THR A 67 12.25 -34.75 -6.35
N HIS A 68 12.59 -33.75 -7.16
CA HIS A 68 12.63 -33.84 -8.62
C HIS A 68 14.01 -33.53 -9.25
N THR A 69 14.97 -33.05 -8.47
CA THR A 69 16.33 -32.70 -8.92
C THR A 69 17.37 -33.68 -8.40
N ARG A 70 18.13 -34.31 -9.29
CA ARG A 70 19.22 -35.23 -8.95
C ARG A 70 20.43 -34.46 -8.40
N SER A 71 21.39 -35.18 -7.82
CA SER A 71 22.64 -34.58 -7.32
C SER A 71 23.47 -33.83 -8.37
N ASN A 72 23.29 -34.14 -9.66
CA ASN A 72 23.91 -33.42 -10.77
C ASN A 72 23.13 -32.17 -11.22
N GLY A 73 22.05 -31.80 -10.52
CA GLY A 73 21.21 -30.64 -10.84
C GLY A 73 20.17 -30.86 -11.95
N GLN A 74 20.05 -32.08 -12.48
CA GLN A 74 19.10 -32.40 -13.56
C GLN A 74 17.91 -33.23 -13.06
N ALA A 75 16.75 -33.03 -13.69
CA ALA A 75 15.57 -33.84 -13.47
C ALA A 75 15.66 -35.21 -14.16
N ALA A 76 14.71 -36.09 -13.86
CA ALA A 76 14.65 -37.42 -14.45
C ALA A 76 14.31 -37.42 -15.95
N ASN A 77 13.59 -36.41 -16.44
CA ASN A 77 13.22 -36.22 -17.84
C ASN A 77 13.10 -34.72 -18.19
N GLU A 78 13.02 -34.44 -19.49
CA GLU A 78 12.91 -33.08 -20.02
C GLU A 78 11.64 -32.37 -19.54
N THR A 79 10.48 -33.05 -19.52
CA THR A 79 9.22 -32.43 -19.06
C THR A 79 9.28 -31.96 -17.60
N THR A 80 9.91 -32.73 -16.71
CA THR A 80 10.10 -32.33 -15.31
C THR A 80 11.13 -31.19 -15.21
N GLN A 81 12.18 -31.23 -16.03
CA GLN A 81 13.17 -30.16 -16.11
C GLN A 81 12.52 -28.83 -16.55
N GLU A 82 11.68 -28.86 -17.58
CA GLU A 82 10.92 -27.69 -18.03
C GLU A 82 9.98 -27.17 -16.94
N ALA A 83 9.29 -28.05 -16.22
CA ALA A 83 8.43 -27.65 -15.10
C ALA A 83 9.25 -26.95 -14.01
N LEU A 84 10.40 -27.50 -13.61
CA LEU A 84 11.33 -26.86 -12.67
C LEU A 84 11.76 -25.48 -13.17
N TYR A 85 12.18 -25.37 -14.44
CA TYR A 85 12.55 -24.08 -15.02
C TYR A 85 11.39 -23.09 -15.05
N LYS A 86 10.17 -23.52 -15.37
CA LYS A 86 8.99 -22.64 -15.37
C LYS A 86 8.68 -22.14 -13.97
N ILE A 87 8.76 -22.98 -12.94
CA ILE A 87 8.53 -22.56 -11.55
C ILE A 87 9.63 -21.59 -11.10
N ILE A 88 10.91 -21.90 -11.39
CA ILE A 88 12.04 -21.02 -11.05
C ILE A 88 11.96 -19.69 -11.83
N ASN A 89 11.55 -19.71 -13.10
CA ASN A 89 11.37 -18.49 -13.89
C ASN A 89 10.16 -17.69 -13.43
N ALA A 90 9.07 -18.35 -13.00
CA ALA A 90 7.93 -17.71 -12.37
C ALA A 90 8.31 -17.05 -11.03
N LEU A 91 9.34 -17.55 -10.34
CA LEU A 91 9.95 -16.87 -9.19
C LEU A 91 10.79 -15.65 -9.63
N LEU A 92 11.54 -15.79 -10.73
CA LEU A 92 12.51 -14.80 -11.20
C LEU A 92 11.86 -13.58 -11.90
N MET A 93 10.74 -13.76 -12.60
CA MET A 93 10.01 -12.68 -13.29
C MET A 93 9.46 -11.60 -12.34
N PRO A 94 8.69 -11.93 -11.28
CA PRO A 94 8.25 -10.94 -10.30
C PRO A 94 9.43 -10.33 -9.52
N MET A 95 10.50 -11.08 -9.24
CA MET A 95 11.72 -10.49 -8.64
C MET A 95 12.43 -9.49 -9.56
N LYS A 96 12.57 -9.81 -10.86
CA LYS A 96 13.19 -8.91 -11.84
C LYS A 96 12.35 -7.66 -12.04
N PHE A 97 11.02 -7.80 -12.17
CA PHE A 97 10.11 -6.68 -12.30
C PHE A 97 10.13 -5.80 -11.06
N LYS A 98 10.07 -6.39 -9.85
CA LYS A 98 10.17 -5.68 -8.56
C LYS A 98 11.47 -4.89 -8.40
N ARG A 99 12.60 -5.37 -8.93
CA ARG A 99 13.88 -4.65 -8.90
C ARG A 99 13.93 -3.50 -9.91
N LEU A 100 13.13 -3.56 -10.97
CA LEU A 100 13.00 -2.53 -12.00
C LEU A 100 11.92 -1.49 -11.66
N THR A 101 10.93 -1.82 -10.82
CA THR A 101 9.74 -0.98 -10.56
C THR A 101 9.64 -0.44 -9.13
N THR A 102 10.76 -0.20 -8.44
CA THR A 102 10.80 0.42 -7.09
C THR A 102 10.28 1.88 -7.03
N GLU A 103 9.46 2.32 -7.98
CA GLU A 103 8.81 3.64 -7.97
C GLU A 103 7.27 3.61 -8.03
N VAL A 104 6.60 2.44 -8.07
CA VAL A 104 5.12 2.44 -8.08
C VAL A 104 4.52 1.46 -7.08
N ALA A 105 3.94 2.05 -6.03
CA ALA A 105 2.88 1.57 -5.14
C ALA A 105 3.15 0.33 -4.27
N GLU A 106 2.92 0.52 -2.97
CA GLU A 106 2.82 -0.50 -1.93
C GLU A 106 1.67 -1.49 -2.21
N GLY A 107 1.93 -2.45 -3.09
CA GLY A 107 1.15 -3.67 -3.27
C GLY A 107 2.12 -4.78 -3.62
N SER A 108 2.39 -5.69 -2.68
CA SER A 108 3.40 -6.73 -2.86
C SER A 108 3.03 -7.65 -4.04
N LEU A 109 3.61 -7.38 -5.22
CA LEU A 109 3.58 -8.24 -6.42
C LEU A 109 4.42 -9.52 -6.25
N GLN A 110 4.42 -10.11 -5.05
CA GLN A 110 5.04 -11.42 -4.82
C GLN A 110 3.99 -12.49 -5.11
N MET A 111 4.11 -13.12 -6.28
CA MET A 111 3.35 -14.34 -6.59
C MET A 111 3.63 -15.38 -5.52
N SER A 112 2.58 -15.89 -4.90
CA SER A 112 2.68 -16.92 -3.87
C SER A 112 3.17 -18.23 -4.47
N ASP A 113 3.71 -19.12 -3.62
CA ASP A 113 4.01 -20.48 -4.02
C ASP A 113 2.80 -21.13 -4.71
N ASP A 114 1.58 -20.89 -4.21
CA ASP A 114 0.34 -21.46 -4.76
C ASP A 114 0.09 -21.09 -6.21
N GLU A 115 0.09 -19.78 -6.47
CA GLU A 115 -0.09 -19.21 -7.80
C GLU A 115 0.96 -19.71 -8.79
N MET A 116 2.23 -19.84 -8.37
CA MET A 116 3.28 -20.36 -9.25
C MET A 116 3.00 -21.79 -9.73
N PHE A 117 2.53 -22.68 -8.86
CA PHE A 117 2.21 -24.04 -9.29
C PHE A 117 0.91 -24.10 -10.07
N VAL A 118 -0.06 -23.20 -9.82
CA VAL A 118 -1.27 -23.11 -10.64
C VAL A 118 -0.92 -22.67 -12.06
N GLU A 119 0.02 -21.74 -12.22
CA GLU A 119 0.50 -21.32 -13.54
C GLU A 119 1.20 -22.48 -14.29
N VAL A 120 2.03 -23.27 -13.60
CA VAL A 120 2.81 -24.33 -14.23
C VAL A 120 2.03 -25.63 -14.45
N PHE A 121 1.22 -26.04 -13.49
CA PHE A 121 0.50 -27.33 -13.49
C PHE A 121 -1.00 -27.19 -13.73
N GLY A 122 -1.52 -25.96 -13.78
CA GLY A 122 -2.94 -25.68 -13.91
C GLY A 122 -3.70 -25.69 -12.58
N PRO A 123 -5.00 -25.36 -12.61
CA PRO A 123 -5.85 -25.37 -11.43
C PRO A 123 -5.95 -26.78 -10.86
N LYS A 124 -5.93 -26.85 -9.53
CA LYS A 124 -5.92 -28.13 -8.84
C LYS A 124 -7.32 -28.73 -8.67
N HIS A 125 -7.41 -30.06 -8.69
CA HIS A 125 -8.61 -30.79 -8.28
C HIS A 125 -8.92 -30.60 -6.79
N HIS A 126 -10.21 -30.56 -6.47
CA HIS A 126 -10.72 -30.35 -5.11
C HIS A 126 -10.07 -31.29 -4.08
N GLY A 127 -9.64 -30.74 -2.95
CA GLY A 127 -9.16 -31.49 -1.78
C GLY A 127 -7.70 -31.95 -1.81
N ARG A 128 -6.89 -31.55 -2.79
CA ARG A 128 -5.47 -31.94 -2.88
C ARG A 128 -4.59 -30.68 -3.02
N VAL A 129 -3.30 -30.71 -2.64
CA VAL A 129 -2.32 -29.59 -2.86
C VAL A 129 -1.08 -30.02 -3.67
N HIS A 130 -0.68 -29.26 -4.71
CA HIS A 130 0.45 -29.64 -5.59
C HIS A 130 1.76 -29.74 -4.79
N GLY A 131 2.71 -30.58 -5.23
CA GLY A 131 4.06 -30.65 -4.65
C GLY A 131 4.21 -31.35 -3.30
N TYR A 132 3.13 -31.55 -2.53
CA TYR A 132 3.21 -32.14 -1.18
C TYR A 132 3.02 -33.67 -1.12
N GLY A 133 2.70 -34.31 -2.24
CA GLY A 133 2.42 -35.75 -2.29
C GLY A 133 0.96 -36.10 -1.93
N ASP A 134 0.72 -37.37 -1.62
CA ASP A 134 -0.63 -37.88 -1.31
C ASP A 134 -1.03 -37.62 0.15
N GLY A 135 -2.33 -37.43 0.39
CA GLY A 135 -2.90 -37.25 1.73
C GLY A 135 -2.84 -35.84 2.33
N ILE A 136 -2.30 -34.85 1.60
CA ILE A 136 -2.28 -33.45 2.03
C ILE A 136 -3.39 -32.66 1.33
N SER A 137 -4.32 -32.14 2.12
CA SER A 137 -5.46 -31.34 1.67
C SER A 137 -5.26 -29.86 1.98
N PRO A 138 -5.89 -28.94 1.21
CA PRO A 138 -5.87 -27.51 1.48
C PRO A 138 -6.27 -27.18 2.93
N THR A 139 -7.31 -27.86 3.43
CA THR A 139 -7.82 -27.67 4.79
C THR A 139 -6.80 -28.04 5.87
N LYS A 140 -5.95 -29.05 5.62
CA LYS A 140 -4.90 -29.46 6.57
C LYS A 140 -3.72 -28.49 6.59
N LEU A 141 -3.39 -27.86 5.46
CA LEU A 141 -2.28 -26.90 5.36
C LEU A 141 -2.67 -25.50 5.81
N TRP A 142 -3.82 -25.01 5.35
CA TRP A 142 -4.23 -23.61 5.48
C TRP A 142 -5.45 -23.40 6.37
N GLY A 143 -5.99 -24.47 6.95
CA GLY A 143 -7.23 -24.42 7.71
C GLY A 143 -8.47 -24.33 6.82
N SER A 144 -9.64 -24.18 7.45
CA SER A 144 -10.89 -24.02 6.71
C SER A 144 -10.99 -22.61 6.13
N PHE A 145 -10.95 -22.53 4.79
CA PHE A 145 -11.10 -21.29 4.02
C PHE A 145 -12.36 -20.48 4.36
N SER A 146 -13.42 -21.11 4.90
CA SER A 146 -14.66 -20.38 5.24
C SER A 146 -14.46 -19.35 6.36
N PHE A 147 -13.57 -19.64 7.32
CA PHE A 147 -13.27 -18.71 8.41
C PHE A 147 -12.40 -17.57 7.90
N THR A 148 -11.37 -17.89 7.10
CA THR A 148 -10.44 -16.90 6.54
C THR A 148 -11.14 -15.90 5.61
N ILE A 149 -12.08 -16.36 4.76
CA ILE A 149 -12.83 -15.47 3.87
C ILE A 149 -13.72 -14.52 4.67
N ARG A 150 -14.41 -15.02 5.70
CA ARG A 150 -15.27 -14.18 6.56
C ARG A 150 -14.43 -13.11 7.27
N ASP A 151 -13.28 -13.47 7.83
CA ASP A 151 -12.41 -12.53 8.54
C ASP A 151 -11.84 -11.47 7.59
N LEU A 152 -11.42 -11.87 6.39
CA LEU A 152 -10.94 -10.92 5.36
C LEU A 152 -12.05 -9.97 4.91
N GLN A 153 -13.27 -10.46 4.73
CA GLN A 153 -14.43 -9.61 4.40
C GLN A 153 -14.75 -8.61 5.52
N MET A 154 -14.64 -9.04 6.78
CA MET A 154 -14.82 -8.16 7.93
C MET A 154 -13.76 -7.06 7.96
N GLN A 155 -12.47 -7.42 7.80
CA GLN A 155 -11.38 -6.44 7.74
C GLN A 155 -11.51 -5.45 6.58
N LEU A 156 -11.96 -5.93 5.41
CA LEU A 156 -12.18 -5.07 4.25
C LEU A 156 -13.28 -4.03 4.53
N ASN A 157 -14.41 -4.48 5.09
CA ASN A 157 -15.51 -3.59 5.46
C ASN A 157 -15.08 -2.57 6.51
N GLU A 158 -14.37 -3.00 7.56
CA GLU A 158 -13.84 -2.10 8.60
C GLU A 158 -12.85 -1.06 8.03
N SER A 159 -12.03 -1.47 7.05
CA SER A 159 -11.10 -0.55 6.38
C SER A 159 -11.83 0.45 5.50
N GLU A 160 -12.88 0.03 4.80
CA GLU A 160 -13.70 0.90 3.97
C GLU A 160 -14.47 1.92 4.81
N GLU A 161 -15.04 1.50 5.95
CA GLU A 161 -15.72 2.36 6.91
C GLU A 161 -14.77 3.43 7.48
N ARG A 162 -13.56 3.02 7.92
CA ARG A 162 -12.52 3.94 8.38
C ARG A 162 -12.10 4.95 7.31
N SER A 163 -12.01 4.52 6.05
CA SER A 163 -11.68 5.44 4.94
C SER A 163 -12.78 6.49 4.76
N LYS A 164 -14.05 6.08 4.76
CA LYS A 164 -15.19 7.00 4.64
C LYS A 164 -15.24 7.99 5.80
N GLU A 165 -14.96 7.54 7.02
CA GLU A 165 -14.91 8.41 8.20
C GLU A 165 -13.77 9.45 8.09
N ASN A 166 -12.58 9.02 7.66
CA ASN A 166 -11.43 9.90 7.44
C ASN A 166 -11.74 10.96 6.37
N ASP A 167 -12.33 10.55 5.25
CA ASP A 167 -12.71 11.46 4.16
C ASP A 167 -13.77 12.47 4.63
N ALA A 168 -14.76 12.03 5.40
CA ALA A 168 -15.78 12.91 5.98
C ALA A 168 -15.18 13.91 6.97
N ASN A 169 -14.19 13.49 7.78
CA ASN A 169 -13.49 14.37 8.71
C ASN A 169 -12.64 15.40 7.96
N LEU A 170 -11.92 14.98 6.92
CA LEU A 170 -11.12 15.87 6.07
C LEU A 170 -12.00 16.94 5.39
N LEU A 171 -13.16 16.55 4.86
CA LEU A 171 -14.12 17.49 4.27
C LEU A 171 -14.65 18.51 5.29
N ARG A 172 -14.91 18.09 6.54
CA ARG A 172 -15.31 19.02 7.62
C ARG A 172 -14.21 20.03 7.93
N GLN A 173 -12.96 19.57 8.08
CA GLN A 173 -11.82 20.44 8.36
C GLN A 173 -11.55 21.43 7.23
N LEU A 174 -11.69 21.01 5.97
CA LEU A 174 -11.57 21.89 4.82
C LEU A 174 -12.63 23.00 4.85
N LYS A 175 -13.89 22.64 5.13
CA LYS A 175 -14.97 23.62 5.23
C LYS A 175 -14.75 24.62 6.37
N GLU A 176 -14.32 24.15 7.54
CA GLU A 176 -14.01 25.00 8.69
C GLU A 176 -12.79 25.91 8.43
N CYS A 177 -11.79 25.42 7.68
CA CYS A 177 -10.65 26.22 7.27
C CYS A 177 -11.06 27.30 6.25
N GLU A 178 -11.95 26.97 5.31
CA GLU A 178 -12.49 27.92 4.34
C GLU A 178 -13.30 29.03 5.01
N GLU A 179 -14.18 28.66 5.96
CA GLU A 179 -14.97 29.63 6.74
C GLU A 179 -14.08 30.55 7.58
N ARG A 180 -13.06 30.01 8.26
CA ARG A 180 -12.06 30.83 8.98
C ARG A 180 -11.29 31.77 8.07
N SER A 181 -10.93 31.33 6.86
CA SER A 181 -10.24 32.19 5.89
C SER A 181 -11.13 33.38 5.51
N LYS A 182 -12.41 33.12 5.19
CA LYS A 182 -13.37 34.18 4.84
C LYS A 182 -13.58 35.17 6.00
N GLU A 183 -13.65 34.68 7.23
CA GLU A 183 -13.77 35.53 8.42
C GLU A 183 -12.52 36.40 8.64
N ASN A 184 -11.33 35.81 8.48
CA ASN A 184 -10.06 36.54 8.58
C ASN A 184 -9.97 37.64 7.52
N ASP A 185 -10.35 37.35 6.29
CA ASP A 185 -10.37 38.32 5.19
C ASP A 185 -11.35 39.46 5.47
N ALA A 186 -12.55 39.14 5.96
CA ALA A 186 -13.55 40.14 6.35
C ALA A 186 -13.05 41.04 7.50
N ASN A 187 -12.40 40.46 8.50
CA ASN A 187 -11.81 41.21 9.62
C ASN A 187 -10.66 42.12 9.17
N LEU A 188 -9.81 41.67 8.24
CA LEU A 188 -8.76 42.48 7.63
C LEU A 188 -9.34 43.69 6.89
N LEU A 189 -10.37 43.48 6.08
CA LEU A 189 -11.06 44.57 5.36
C LEU A 189 -11.67 45.59 6.33
N ARG A 190 -12.25 45.13 7.44
CA ARG A 190 -12.81 46.03 8.47
C ARG A 190 -11.73 46.91 9.11
N LYS A 191 -10.61 46.31 9.51
CA LYS A 191 -9.46 47.03 10.09
C LYS A 191 -8.86 48.05 9.12
N LEU A 192 -8.76 47.70 7.83
CA LEU A 192 -8.29 48.64 6.81
C LEU A 192 -9.21 49.84 6.69
N LYS A 193 -10.53 49.61 6.66
CA LYS A 193 -11.52 50.69 6.58
C LYS A 193 -11.46 51.61 7.81
N GLU A 194 -11.40 51.05 9.02
CA GLU A 194 -11.26 51.79 10.28
C GLU A 194 -9.97 52.64 10.27
N SER A 195 -8.85 52.08 9.80
CA SER A 195 -7.58 52.81 9.67
C SER A 195 -7.63 53.93 8.63
N GLU A 196 -8.33 53.74 7.51
CA GLU A 196 -8.49 54.79 6.50
C GLU A 196 -9.37 55.94 7.00
N GLU A 197 -10.42 55.63 7.76
CA GLU A 197 -11.27 56.63 8.41
C GLU A 197 -10.47 57.44 9.43
N HIS A 198 -9.69 56.78 10.29
CA HIS A 198 -8.77 57.46 11.21
C HIS A 198 -7.74 58.34 10.47
N ARG A 199 -7.20 57.88 9.34
CA ARG A 199 -6.27 58.66 8.52
C ARG A 199 -6.94 59.92 7.97
N LYS A 200 -8.18 59.80 7.44
CA LYS A 200 -8.95 60.94 6.94
C LYS A 200 -9.25 61.96 8.04
N GLU A 201 -9.59 61.50 9.23
CA GLU A 201 -9.82 62.38 10.40
C GLU A 201 -8.52 63.09 10.81
N SER A 202 -7.40 62.37 10.88
CA SER A 202 -6.08 62.96 11.15
C SER A 202 -5.70 64.00 10.09
N ASP A 203 -5.90 63.71 8.81
CA ASP A 203 -5.61 64.65 7.72
C ASP A 203 -6.48 65.92 7.83
N ALA A 204 -7.76 65.78 8.18
CA ALA A 204 -8.66 66.91 8.43
C ALA A 204 -8.19 67.78 9.62
N ASN A 205 -7.78 67.14 10.72
CA ASN A 205 -7.24 67.84 11.89
C ASN A 205 -5.95 68.62 11.55
N VAL A 206 -5.05 68.03 10.75
CA VAL A 206 -3.83 68.71 10.27
C VAL A 206 -4.18 69.93 9.41
N GLN A 207 -5.19 69.85 8.55
CA GLN A 207 -5.64 71.00 7.73
C GLN A 207 -6.21 72.13 8.59
N ILE A 208 -6.97 71.80 9.63
CA ILE A 208 -7.49 72.78 10.60
C ILE A 208 -6.32 73.49 11.29
N LEU A 209 -5.34 72.74 11.81
CA LEU A 209 -4.16 73.30 12.47
C LEU A 209 -3.34 74.19 11.53
N LYS A 210 -3.11 73.76 10.27
CA LYS A 210 -2.45 74.61 9.26
C LYS A 210 -3.18 75.94 9.06
N THR A 211 -4.51 75.91 8.99
CA THR A 211 -5.33 77.10 8.82
C THR A 211 -5.21 78.04 10.04
N GLN A 212 -5.20 77.48 11.26
CA GLN A 212 -5.00 78.25 12.48
C GLN A 212 -3.62 78.90 12.53
N VAL A 213 -2.55 78.18 12.19
CA VAL A 213 -1.18 78.71 12.14
C VAL A 213 -1.09 79.87 11.16
N ASN A 214 -1.58 79.70 9.92
CA ASN A 214 -1.58 80.77 8.92
C ASN A 214 -2.34 82.02 9.41
N ARG A 215 -3.43 81.84 10.18
CA ARG A 215 -4.18 82.96 10.76
C ARG A 215 -3.39 83.67 11.85
N VAL A 216 -2.68 82.94 12.70
CA VAL A 216 -1.78 83.52 13.71
C VAL A 216 -0.63 84.27 13.05
N GLU A 217 0.00 83.71 12.02
CA GLU A 217 1.07 84.37 11.25
C GLU A 217 0.59 85.67 10.59
N SER A 218 -0.62 85.68 10.05
CA SER A 218 -1.25 86.88 9.49
C SER A 218 -1.50 87.96 10.56
N LEU A 219 -2.06 87.58 11.71
CA LEU A 219 -2.27 88.50 12.84
C LEU A 219 -0.95 89.07 13.36
N LEU A 220 0.08 88.24 13.50
CA LEU A 220 1.42 88.67 13.92
C LEU A 220 2.01 89.68 12.92
N SER A 221 1.88 89.41 11.62
CA SER A 221 2.32 90.32 10.56
C SER A 221 1.59 91.67 10.62
N GLN A 222 0.30 91.67 10.93
CA GLN A 222 -0.49 92.89 11.09
C GLN A 222 -0.08 93.70 12.33
N VAL A 223 0.17 93.02 13.45
CA VAL A 223 0.69 93.64 14.68
C VAL A 223 2.07 94.27 14.42
N LEU A 224 2.98 93.56 13.77
CA LEU A 224 4.32 94.07 13.43
C LEU A 224 4.25 95.30 12.50
N LYS A 225 3.34 95.34 11.53
CA LYS A 225 3.10 96.53 10.69
C LYS A 225 2.61 97.74 11.48
N ASN A 226 1.83 97.51 12.54
CA ASN A 226 1.33 98.56 13.43
C ASN A 226 2.37 99.00 14.47
N MET A 227 3.54 98.35 14.55
CA MET A 227 4.62 98.65 15.49
C MET A 227 5.88 99.28 14.82
N VAL A 228 5.73 100.06 13.74
CA VAL A 228 6.82 100.89 13.17
C VAL A 228 6.89 102.23 13.93
N PRO A 229 8.09 102.77 14.27
CA PRO A 229 8.32 103.47 15.55
C PRO A 229 7.83 104.92 15.60
N PHE A 230 7.44 105.32 16.81
CA PHE A 230 7.25 106.68 17.27
C PHE A 230 8.57 107.48 17.10
N GLU A 231 8.70 108.20 15.99
CA GLU A 231 9.69 109.26 15.86
C GLU A 231 9.35 110.33 16.91
N LEU A 232 10.21 110.41 17.92
CA LEU A 232 10.23 111.46 18.93
C LEU A 232 10.44 112.81 18.23
N ALA A 233 9.38 113.60 18.13
CA ALA A 233 9.51 115.04 18.07
C ALA A 233 10.19 115.50 19.36
N GLN A 234 11.50 115.78 19.29
CA GLN A 234 12.16 116.64 20.26
C GLN A 234 12.32 118.04 19.69
N TYR A 235 11.79 118.95 20.49
CA TYR A 235 11.75 120.40 20.44
C TYR A 235 13.05 121.14 20.07
N ASP A 236 12.82 122.36 19.59
CA ASP A 236 13.73 123.47 19.33
C ASP A 236 14.75 123.82 20.44
N CYS A 237 15.85 124.43 19.98
CA CYS A 237 16.44 125.70 20.44
C CYS A 237 17.77 125.72 21.23
N SER A 238 18.68 126.57 20.71
CA SER A 238 19.88 127.21 21.31
C SER A 238 21.12 126.33 21.54
N SER A 239 22.34 126.67 21.13
CA SER A 239 22.99 127.97 20.91
C SER A 239 24.08 127.90 19.83
#